data_AF-A0A399T592-F1
#
_entry.id   AF-A0A399T592-F1
#
_cell.length_a   1.000
_cell.length_b   1.000
_cell.length_c   1.000
_cell.angle_alpha   90.00
_cell.angle_beta   90.00
_cell.angle_gamma   90.00
#
_symmetry.space_group_name_H-M   'P 1'
#
loop_
_entity.id
_entity.type
_entity.pdbx_description
1 polymer ?
#
loop_
_entity_poly.entity_id
_entity_poly.type
_entity_poly.pdbx_seq_one_letter_code
_entity_poly.pdbx_strand_id
1 'polypeptide(L)'
;MNASVQKEGFDLSSRHDFGNPSEYLDQCKLVVSYYLFIGIDTITQSVHYLETEDGYLQIIGKTDFTCPAIIAQFKRSIQPVKVQIMEILKDYIKNSRFAIGFPTNAIQNGLVTKEEFDSLIADLIAEFERNEAAALQNPPPLTELFKEYGLEPHPNENGVDQWLASCPRCRKFHIYFSNKSLRWGCTYCGFHGEGEEEFRDAMKIIKEGSSKNGK
;
A
#
# COMPACT_ATOMS: atom_id res chain seq x y z
N MET A 1 -37.22 -6.35 -9.63
CA MET A 1 -36.34 -5.76 -8.60
C MET A 1 -35.10 -6.61 -8.52
N ASN A 2 -34.00 -6.17 -9.11
CA ASN A 2 -32.66 -6.71 -8.91
C ASN A 2 -31.73 -5.50 -8.91
N ALA A 3 -31.71 -4.76 -7.81
CA ALA A 3 -30.68 -3.78 -7.55
C ALA A 3 -29.44 -4.57 -7.16
N SER A 4 -28.52 -4.73 -8.11
CA SER A 4 -27.16 -5.15 -7.81
C SER A 4 -26.60 -4.16 -6.80
N VAL A 5 -26.33 -4.65 -5.59
CA VAL A 5 -25.53 -3.94 -4.59
C VAL A 5 -24.16 -3.72 -5.23
N GLN A 6 -23.95 -2.53 -5.81
CA GLN A 6 -22.60 -2.07 -6.14
C GLN A 6 -21.85 -2.05 -4.82
N LYS A 7 -20.85 -2.94 -4.70
CA LYS A 7 -19.94 -3.04 -3.56
C LYS A 7 -19.51 -1.64 -3.14
N GLU A 8 -19.90 -1.26 -1.93
CA GLU A 8 -19.40 -0.08 -1.22
C GLU A 8 -17.90 -0.30 -0.93
N GLY A 9 -17.09 0.72 -1.24
CA GLY A 9 -15.65 0.76 -1.03
C GLY A 9 -14.86 0.03 -2.13
N PHE A 10 -14.20 0.76 -3.02
CA PHE A 10 -13.28 0.16 -3.98
C PHE A 10 -11.91 0.87 -4.03
N ASP A 11 -10.90 0.02 -3.86
CA ASP A 11 -9.57 -0.03 -4.48
C ASP A 11 -8.77 1.28 -4.62
N LEU A 12 -7.83 1.46 -3.68
CA LEU A 12 -6.84 2.54 -3.63
C LEU A 12 -5.79 2.49 -4.77
N SER A 13 -5.93 1.61 -5.77
CA SER A 13 -4.94 1.42 -6.84
C SER A 13 -5.34 2.00 -8.21
N SER A 14 -6.51 2.63 -8.36
CA SER A 14 -6.91 3.22 -9.64
C SER A 14 -6.52 4.70 -9.74
N ARG A 15 -5.84 5.05 -10.85
CA ARG A 15 -5.63 6.44 -11.30
C ARG A 15 -6.96 7.08 -11.70
N HIS A 16 -7.87 7.28 -10.76
CA HIS A 16 -9.11 8.01 -11.00
C HIS A 16 -8.85 9.50 -10.81
N ASP A 17 -9.19 10.28 -11.85
CA ASP A 17 -9.19 11.74 -11.78
C ASP A 17 -10.45 12.16 -11.02
N PHE A 18 -10.27 12.51 -9.74
CA PHE A 18 -11.33 13.00 -8.87
C PHE A 18 -11.44 14.53 -8.90
N GLY A 19 -10.80 15.18 -9.87
CA GLY A 19 -10.69 16.63 -9.97
C GLY A 19 -9.50 17.20 -9.18
N ASN A 20 -9.37 18.53 -9.22
CA ASN A 20 -8.27 19.24 -8.60
C ASN A 20 -8.70 19.87 -7.26
N PRO A 21 -8.28 19.33 -6.10
CA PRO A 21 -8.67 19.88 -4.79
C PRO A 21 -8.01 21.22 -4.46
N SER A 22 -7.10 21.72 -5.31
CA SER A 22 -6.48 23.04 -5.11
C SER A 22 -7.49 24.19 -5.12
N GLU A 23 -8.63 24.02 -5.79
CA GLU A 23 -9.66 25.06 -5.95
C GLU A 23 -10.56 25.22 -4.71
N TYR A 24 -10.59 24.22 -3.82
CA TYR A 24 -11.49 24.18 -2.66
C TYR A 24 -10.81 23.67 -1.38
N LEU A 25 -9.47 23.66 -1.34
CA LEU A 25 -8.71 23.19 -0.18
C LEU A 25 -9.04 24.00 1.10
N ASP A 26 -9.37 25.27 0.94
CA ASP A 26 -9.79 26.17 2.01
C ASP A 26 -11.12 25.76 2.67
N GLN A 27 -11.95 25.01 1.96
CA GLN A 27 -13.21 24.43 2.47
C GLN A 27 -12.98 23.10 3.20
N CYS A 28 -11.80 22.50 3.04
CA CYS A 28 -11.48 21.21 3.63
C CYS A 28 -11.08 21.35 5.09
N LYS A 29 -11.46 20.37 5.89
CA LYS A 29 -11.14 20.30 7.32
C LYS A 29 -9.87 19.49 7.53
N LEU A 30 -8.95 19.99 8.35
CA LEU A 30 -7.75 19.24 8.71
C LEU A 30 -8.11 17.96 9.46
N VAL A 31 -7.53 16.84 9.07
CA VAL A 31 -7.55 15.58 9.82
C VAL A 31 -6.37 15.56 10.77
N VAL A 32 -5.16 15.63 10.21
CA VAL A 32 -3.88 15.60 10.93
C VAL A 32 -2.77 16.09 10.00
N SER A 33 -1.72 16.69 10.56
CA SER A 33 -0.42 16.83 9.87
C SER A 33 0.67 16.08 10.63
N TYR A 34 1.59 15.46 9.92
CA TYR A 34 2.67 14.64 10.49
C TYR A 34 3.94 14.75 9.65
N TYR A 35 5.07 14.35 10.23
CA TYR A 35 6.32 14.22 9.49
C TYR A 35 6.43 12.86 8.82
N LEU A 36 7.05 12.87 7.65
CA LEU A 36 7.36 11.68 6.89
C LEU A 36 8.83 11.75 6.48
N PHE A 37 9.56 10.66 6.68
CA PHE A 37 10.97 10.59 6.35
C PHE A 37 11.14 9.87 5.01
N ILE A 38 11.48 10.62 3.96
CA ILE A 38 11.72 10.06 2.63
C ILE A 38 13.20 10.22 2.29
N GLY A 39 13.94 9.11 2.32
CA GLY A 39 15.36 9.10 1.96
C GLY A 39 16.23 9.83 2.98
N ILE A 40 16.59 11.08 2.70
CA ILE A 40 17.41 11.94 3.57
C ILE A 40 16.65 13.18 4.07
N ASP A 41 15.39 13.35 3.64
CA ASP A 41 14.60 14.54 3.93
C ASP A 41 13.40 14.21 4.81
N THR A 42 13.06 15.15 5.68
CA THR A 42 11.79 15.15 6.42
C THR A 42 10.82 16.08 5.72
N ILE A 43 9.67 15.55 5.32
CA ILE A 43 8.61 16.33 4.69
C ILE A 43 7.39 16.37 5.60
N THR A 44 6.67 17.49 5.60
CA THR A 44 5.36 17.55 6.24
C THR A 44 4.31 17.01 5.30
N GLN A 45 3.49 16.09 5.79
CA GLN A 45 2.29 15.62 5.13
C GLN A 45 1.08 16.09 5.93
N SER A 46 0.15 16.76 5.26
CA SER A 46 -1.15 17.15 5.81
C SER A 46 -2.24 16.35 5.14
N VAL A 47 -3.18 15.84 5.94
CA VAL A 47 -4.36 15.14 5.48
C VAL A 47 -5.58 15.96 5.83
N HIS A 48 -6.43 16.21 4.84
CA HIS A 48 -7.68 16.96 4.98
C HIS A 48 -8.85 16.10 4.51
N TYR A 49 -10.05 16.51 4.89
CA TYR A 49 -11.27 15.90 4.38
C TYR A 49 -12.33 16.93 4.00
N LEU A 50 -13.20 16.54 3.07
CA LEU A 50 -14.39 17.27 2.66
C LEU A 50 -15.58 16.30 2.59
N GLU A 51 -16.71 16.71 3.16
CA GLU A 51 -18.01 16.07 2.91
C GLU A 51 -18.68 16.80 1.74
N THR A 52 -18.89 16.11 0.64
CA THR A 52 -19.51 16.66 -0.57
C THR A 52 -21.03 16.67 -0.45
N GLU A 53 -21.68 17.55 -1.21
CA GLU A 53 -23.15 17.67 -1.20
C GLU A 53 -23.88 16.39 -1.65
N ASP A 54 -23.25 15.59 -2.51
CA ASP A 54 -23.76 14.31 -2.99
C ASP A 54 -23.47 13.13 -2.04
N GLY A 55 -22.96 13.42 -0.83
CA GLY A 55 -22.83 12.46 0.26
C GLY A 55 -21.59 11.58 0.17
N TYR A 56 -20.48 12.11 -0.36
CA TYR A 56 -19.17 11.46 -0.33
C TYR A 56 -18.25 12.14 0.68
N LEU A 57 -17.29 11.36 1.18
CA LEU A 57 -16.12 11.85 1.87
C LEU A 57 -14.94 11.80 0.90
N GLN A 58 -14.29 12.94 0.70
CA GLN A 58 -13.02 13.05 -0.02
C GLN A 58 -11.89 13.26 0.98
N ILE A 59 -10.81 12.49 0.82
CA ILE A 59 -9.58 12.62 1.61
C ILE A 59 -8.50 13.20 0.71
N ILE A 60 -7.89 14.27 1.18
CA ILE A 60 -6.95 15.06 0.40
C ILE A 60 -5.61 15.07 1.13
N GLY A 61 -4.59 14.59 0.43
CA GLY A 61 -3.21 14.64 0.88
C GLY A 61 -2.48 15.83 0.26
N LYS A 62 -1.66 16.52 1.04
CA LYS A 62 -0.73 17.55 0.58
C LYS A 62 0.60 17.41 1.31
N THR A 63 1.71 17.56 0.59
CA THR A 63 3.03 17.72 1.20
C THR A 63 3.52 19.16 1.05
N ASP A 64 4.64 19.49 1.71
CA ASP A 64 5.34 20.76 1.50
C ASP A 64 5.81 20.99 0.06
N PHE A 65 5.91 19.93 -0.75
CA PHE A 65 6.46 19.96 -2.10
C PHE A 65 5.46 19.65 -3.21
N THR A 66 4.23 19.24 -2.87
CA THR A 66 3.23 18.79 -3.84
C THR A 66 1.96 19.61 -3.78
N CYS A 67 1.29 19.74 -4.93
CA CYS A 67 -0.10 20.18 -4.95
C CYS A 67 -0.98 19.21 -4.14
N PRO A 68 -2.07 19.71 -3.52
CA PRO A 68 -3.04 18.83 -2.88
C PRO A 68 -3.61 17.86 -3.92
N ALA A 69 -3.80 16.61 -3.52
CA ALA A 69 -4.37 15.57 -4.35
C ALA A 69 -5.38 14.74 -3.55
N ILE A 70 -6.44 14.29 -4.21
CA ILE A 70 -7.40 13.37 -3.60
C ILE A 70 -6.74 12.00 -3.52
N ILE A 71 -6.55 11.50 -2.30
CA ILE A 71 -5.94 10.19 -2.03
C ILE A 71 -6.99 9.11 -1.81
N ALA A 72 -8.24 9.48 -1.51
CA ALA A 72 -9.38 8.58 -1.45
C ALA A 72 -10.71 9.34 -1.59
N GLN A 73 -11.72 8.68 -2.15
CA GLN A 73 -13.11 9.15 -2.13
C GLN A 73 -14.05 7.96 -1.88
N PHE A 74 -15.04 8.15 -1.01
CA PHE A 74 -15.93 7.07 -0.61
C PHE A 74 -17.31 7.61 -0.22
N LYS A 75 -18.33 6.80 -0.44
CA LYS A 75 -19.69 7.16 -0.07
C LYS A 75 -19.82 7.20 1.45
N ARG A 76 -20.47 8.23 1.98
CA ARG A 76 -20.65 8.41 3.41
C ARG A 76 -21.50 7.29 4.00
N SER A 77 -20.97 6.62 5.03
CA SER A 77 -21.74 5.65 5.82
C SER A 77 -22.35 6.30 7.07
N ILE A 78 -23.22 5.56 7.76
CA ILE A 78 -23.85 5.98 9.02
C ILE A 78 -22.87 6.10 10.21
N GLN A 79 -21.68 5.52 10.11
CA GLN A 79 -20.67 5.57 11.18
C GLN A 79 -20.15 6.99 11.38
N PRO A 80 -19.58 7.39 12.53
CA PRO A 80 -18.96 8.71 12.68
C PRO A 80 -17.86 9.00 11.64
N VAL A 81 -17.77 10.24 11.15
CA VAL A 81 -16.78 10.66 10.12
C VAL A 81 -15.37 10.26 10.52
N LYS A 82 -15.00 10.54 11.77
CA LYS A 82 -13.68 10.25 12.33
C LYS A 82 -13.31 8.76 12.23
N VAL A 83 -14.25 7.86 12.50
CA VAL A 83 -14.02 6.41 12.43
C VAL A 83 -13.70 6.01 10.99
N GLN A 84 -14.52 6.44 10.04
CA GLN A 84 -14.31 6.15 8.62
C GLN A 84 -12.97 6.70 8.11
N ILE A 85 -12.63 7.94 8.50
CA ILE A 85 -11.36 8.57 8.11
C ILE A 85 -10.16 7.84 8.73
N MET A 86 -10.25 7.40 9.99
CA MET A 86 -9.19 6.65 10.65
C MET A 86 -8.92 5.31 9.96
N GLU A 87 -9.97 4.59 9.53
CA GLU A 87 -9.83 3.35 8.76
C GLU A 87 -9.12 3.58 7.42
N ILE A 88 -9.50 4.64 6.71
CA ILE A 88 -8.89 4.96 5.41
C ILE A 88 -7.46 5.43 5.57
N LEU A 89 -7.19 6.22 6.60
CA LEU A 89 -5.83 6.65 6.92
C LEU A 89 -4.95 5.45 7.26
N LYS A 90 -5.49 4.48 8.03
CA LYS A 90 -4.82 3.20 8.31
C LYS A 90 -4.44 2.47 7.02
N ASP A 91 -5.39 2.30 6.12
CA ASP A 91 -5.16 1.61 4.84
C ASP A 91 -4.19 2.37 3.93
N TYR A 92 -4.31 3.69 3.86
CA TYR A 92 -3.40 4.54 3.08
C TYR A 92 -1.95 4.40 3.56
N ILE A 93 -1.71 4.49 4.88
CA ILE A 93 -0.37 4.34 5.47
C ILE A 93 0.15 2.92 5.25
N LYS A 94 -0.69 1.91 5.49
CA LYS A 94 -0.36 0.50 5.28
C LYS A 94 0.15 0.26 3.85
N ASN A 95 -0.50 0.81 2.84
CA ASN A 95 -0.13 0.58 1.43
C ASN A 95 1.03 1.46 0.94
N SER A 96 1.20 2.66 1.50
CA SER A 96 2.24 3.61 1.05
C SER A 96 3.61 3.37 1.67
N ARG A 97 3.69 2.70 2.84
CA ARG A 97 4.92 2.57 3.64
C ARG A 97 6.15 2.03 2.89
N PHE A 98 5.97 1.17 1.89
CA PHE A 98 7.09 0.64 1.11
C PHE A 98 7.85 1.72 0.35
N ALA A 99 7.18 2.82 0.00
CA ALA A 99 7.79 3.96 -0.68
C ALA A 99 8.28 5.03 0.31
N ILE A 100 7.58 5.22 1.43
CA ILE A 100 7.74 6.42 2.27
C ILE A 100 7.99 6.13 3.75
N GLY A 101 8.10 4.87 4.15
CA GLY A 101 8.21 4.45 5.55
C GLY A 101 6.95 4.74 6.36
N PHE A 102 7.11 4.70 7.69
CA PHE A 102 6.05 5.09 8.62
C PHE A 102 6.07 6.59 8.89
N PRO A 103 4.89 7.22 9.03
CA PRO A 103 4.79 8.55 9.61
C PRO A 103 5.46 8.62 10.98
N THR A 104 6.06 9.77 11.26
CA THR A 104 6.63 10.10 12.56
C THR A 104 5.93 11.34 13.09
N ASN A 105 5.54 11.30 14.36
CA ASN A 105 5.01 12.44 15.12
C ASN A 105 3.94 13.27 14.40
N ALA A 106 2.68 13.16 14.81
CA ALA A 106 1.73 14.22 14.48
C ALA A 106 2.21 15.57 15.02
N ILE A 107 2.12 16.61 14.19
CA ILE A 107 2.59 17.98 14.44
C ILE A 107 1.44 18.98 14.53
N GLN A 108 0.28 18.67 13.92
CA GLN A 108 -0.91 19.50 14.01
C GLN A 108 -2.16 18.64 14.13
N ASN A 109 -2.96 18.95 15.14
CA ASN A 109 -4.23 18.29 15.41
C ASN A 109 -5.33 18.86 14.51
N GLY A 110 -6.22 17.99 14.06
CA GLY A 110 -7.45 18.36 13.36
C GLY A 110 -8.62 17.54 13.91
N LEU A 111 -9.27 16.77 13.04
CA LEU A 111 -10.26 15.77 13.43
C LEU A 111 -9.65 14.66 14.33
N VAL A 112 -8.37 14.37 14.12
CA VAL A 112 -7.59 13.36 14.85
C VAL A 112 -6.57 14.09 15.74
N THR A 113 -6.47 13.69 17.00
CA THR A 113 -5.45 14.23 17.91
C THR A 113 -4.11 13.56 17.67
N LYS A 114 -3.04 14.18 18.16
CA LYS A 114 -1.71 13.61 18.13
C LYS A 114 -1.65 12.23 18.77
N GLU A 115 -2.28 12.05 19.93
CA GLU A 115 -2.28 10.79 20.67
C GLU A 115 -2.99 9.68 19.89
N GLU A 116 -4.12 10.00 19.26
CA GLU A 116 -4.86 9.04 18.43
C GLU A 116 -4.09 8.65 17.17
N PHE A 117 -3.42 9.61 16.53
CA PHE A 117 -2.58 9.33 15.37
C PHE A 117 -1.34 8.52 15.75
N ASP A 118 -0.61 8.92 16.80
CA ASP A 118 0.58 8.21 17.24
C ASP A 118 0.23 6.78 17.71
N SER A 119 -0.94 6.59 18.36
CA SER A 119 -1.46 5.26 18.69
C SER A 119 -1.78 4.43 17.44
N LEU A 120 -2.40 5.02 16.41
CA LEU A 120 -2.67 4.35 15.14
C LEU A 120 -1.39 3.84 14.48
N ILE A 121 -0.33 4.65 14.48
CA ILE A 121 0.98 4.25 13.92
C ILE A 121 1.59 3.13 14.75
N ALA A 122 1.58 3.23 16.07
CA ALA A 122 2.12 2.20 16.96
C ALA A 122 1.39 0.86 16.78
N ASP A 123 0.06 0.88 16.67
CA ASP A 123 -0.75 -0.31 16.44
C ASP A 123 -0.44 -0.96 15.09
N LEU A 124 -0.21 -0.16 14.04
CA LEU A 124 0.20 -0.64 12.72
C LEU A 124 1.59 -1.29 12.73
N ILE A 125 2.57 -0.65 13.39
CA ILE A 125 3.92 -1.22 13.53
C ILE A 125 3.83 -2.57 14.25
N ALA A 126 3.12 -2.63 15.36
CA ALA A 126 2.94 -3.86 16.11
C ALA A 126 2.16 -4.93 15.32
N GLU A 127 1.20 -4.54 14.47
CA GLU A 127 0.52 -5.46 13.54
C GLU A 127 1.50 -6.08 12.55
N PHE A 128 2.39 -5.28 11.94
CA PHE A 128 3.38 -5.78 10.99
C PHE A 128 4.44 -6.66 11.63
N GLU A 129 4.97 -6.29 12.80
CA GLU A 129 5.92 -7.12 13.54
C GLU A 129 5.31 -8.50 13.89
N ARG A 130 4.04 -8.51 14.34
CA ARG A 130 3.32 -9.78 14.59
C ARG A 130 3.12 -10.59 13.32
N ASN A 131 2.76 -9.93 12.21
CA ASN A 131 2.53 -10.60 10.94
C ASN A 131 3.83 -11.18 10.36
N GLU A 132 4.94 -10.45 10.45
CA GLU A 132 6.27 -10.91 10.04
C GLU A 132 6.69 -12.14 10.86
N ALA A 133 6.62 -12.04 12.19
CA ALA A 133 6.97 -13.15 13.08
C ALA A 133 6.13 -14.41 12.79
N ALA A 134 4.83 -14.24 12.55
CA ALA A 134 3.93 -15.34 12.20
C ALA A 134 4.23 -15.92 10.80
N ALA A 135 4.51 -15.07 9.81
CA ALA A 135 4.87 -15.51 8.46
C ALA A 135 6.16 -16.35 8.48
N LEU A 136 7.17 -15.92 9.24
CA LEU A 136 8.46 -16.62 9.35
C LEU A 136 8.34 -18.01 9.99
N GLN A 137 7.29 -18.29 10.77
CA GLN A 137 7.05 -19.62 11.33
C GLN A 137 6.57 -20.64 10.29
N ASN A 138 5.96 -20.18 9.19
CA ASN A 138 5.42 -21.04 8.15
C ASN A 138 5.65 -20.44 6.75
N PRO A 139 6.91 -20.42 6.28
CA PRO A 139 7.26 -19.87 4.98
C PRO A 139 6.63 -20.69 3.83
N PRO A 140 6.20 -20.04 2.73
CA PRO A 140 5.71 -20.74 1.54
C PRO A 140 6.79 -21.67 0.94
N PRO A 141 6.42 -22.80 0.31
CA PRO A 141 7.37 -23.69 -0.36
C PRO A 141 8.28 -22.97 -1.38
N LEU A 142 7.72 -21.98 -2.10
CA LEU A 142 8.44 -21.17 -3.07
C LEU A 142 9.60 -20.34 -2.46
N THR A 143 9.63 -20.14 -1.14
CA THR A 143 10.69 -19.36 -0.48
C THR A 143 12.06 -19.99 -0.69
N GLU A 144 12.21 -21.31 -0.54
CA GLU A 144 13.52 -21.95 -0.73
C GLU A 144 13.93 -21.91 -2.21
N LEU A 145 12.99 -22.14 -3.13
CA LEU A 145 13.22 -21.97 -4.55
C LEU A 145 13.71 -20.56 -4.88
N PHE A 146 13.07 -19.52 -4.35
CA PHE A 146 13.46 -18.14 -4.64
C PHE A 146 14.84 -17.79 -4.05
N LYS A 147 15.21 -18.36 -2.90
CA LYS A 147 16.58 -18.26 -2.36
C LYS A 147 17.61 -18.92 -3.28
N GLU A 148 17.33 -20.10 -3.86
CA GLU A 148 18.23 -20.77 -4.82
C GLU A 148 18.58 -19.88 -6.02
N TYR A 149 17.62 -19.05 -6.45
CA TYR A 149 17.81 -18.10 -7.56
C TYR A 149 18.29 -16.71 -7.11
N GLY A 150 18.59 -16.51 -5.81
CA GLY A 150 19.08 -15.25 -5.27
C GLY A 150 18.04 -14.11 -5.30
N LEU A 151 16.76 -14.42 -5.13
CA LEU A 151 15.65 -13.46 -5.22
C LEU A 151 15.17 -12.93 -3.86
N GLU A 152 15.94 -13.18 -2.79
CA GLU A 152 15.76 -12.54 -1.47
C GLU A 152 14.29 -12.51 -0.96
N PRO A 153 13.64 -13.69 -0.82
CA PRO A 153 12.25 -13.74 -0.37
C PRO A 153 12.11 -13.32 1.10
N HIS A 154 11.10 -12.52 1.39
CA HIS A 154 10.78 -12.00 2.72
C HIS A 154 9.26 -11.79 2.88
N PRO A 155 8.73 -11.78 4.12
CA PRO A 155 7.34 -11.43 4.37
C PRO A 155 7.00 -10.02 3.87
N ASN A 156 5.78 -9.83 3.36
CA ASN A 156 5.24 -8.50 3.04
C ASN A 156 4.75 -7.78 4.31
N GLU A 157 4.63 -8.47 5.45
CA GLU A 157 4.13 -7.96 6.76
C GLU A 157 2.66 -7.49 6.77
N ASN A 158 2.04 -7.27 5.60
CA ASN A 158 0.64 -6.88 5.45
C ASN A 158 -0.36 -7.97 5.89
N GLY A 159 0.11 -9.22 5.92
CA GLY A 159 -0.60 -10.37 6.45
C GLY A 159 0.33 -11.56 6.59
N VAL A 160 -0.05 -12.50 7.46
CA VAL A 160 0.76 -13.69 7.84
C VAL A 160 1.11 -14.61 6.67
N ASP A 161 0.39 -14.51 5.57
CA ASP A 161 0.48 -15.39 4.42
C ASP A 161 1.17 -14.74 3.21
N GLN A 162 1.50 -13.45 3.29
CA GLN A 162 1.89 -12.64 2.14
C GLN A 162 3.40 -12.45 2.07
N TRP A 163 3.99 -12.73 0.91
CA TRP A 163 5.43 -12.72 0.73
C TRP A 163 5.83 -11.97 -0.54
N LEU A 164 7.04 -11.43 -0.52
CA LEU A 164 7.69 -10.71 -1.61
C LEU A 164 9.04 -11.35 -1.91
N ALA A 165 9.46 -11.29 -3.17
CA ALA A 165 10.81 -11.64 -3.64
C ALA A 165 11.21 -10.70 -4.78
N SER A 166 12.50 -10.46 -4.98
CA SER A 166 12.99 -9.63 -6.10
C SER A 166 12.55 -10.23 -7.45
N CYS A 167 12.01 -9.39 -8.34
CA CYS A 167 11.62 -9.87 -9.65
C CYS A 167 12.85 -10.07 -10.56
N PRO A 168 13.06 -11.27 -11.15
CA PRO A 168 14.23 -11.55 -11.98
C PRO A 168 14.24 -10.78 -13.30
N ARG A 169 13.07 -10.33 -13.81
CA ARG A 169 12.97 -9.57 -15.07
C ARG A 169 13.23 -8.08 -14.93
N CYS A 170 12.67 -7.45 -13.89
CA CYS A 170 12.75 -6.00 -13.73
C CYS A 170 13.67 -5.54 -12.60
N ARG A 171 14.08 -6.44 -11.68
CA ARG A 171 14.98 -6.28 -10.52
C ARG A 171 14.59 -5.21 -9.49
N LYS A 172 13.91 -4.14 -9.89
CA LYS A 172 13.45 -3.02 -9.06
C LYS A 172 12.09 -3.25 -8.39
N PHE A 173 11.32 -4.22 -8.89
CA PHE A 173 10.00 -4.55 -8.35
C PHE A 173 10.00 -5.98 -7.82
N HIS A 174 8.94 -6.31 -7.08
CA HIS A 174 8.80 -7.58 -6.41
C HIS A 174 7.83 -8.52 -7.15
N ILE A 175 8.08 -9.82 -6.98
CA ILE A 175 7.11 -10.90 -7.16
C ILE A 175 6.33 -11.00 -5.84
N TYR A 176 5.01 -10.99 -5.94
CA TYR A 176 4.11 -11.35 -4.85
C TYR A 176 3.78 -12.84 -4.90
N PHE A 177 3.79 -13.51 -3.75
CA PHE A 177 3.38 -14.90 -3.59
C PHE A 177 2.84 -15.13 -2.16
N SER A 178 2.24 -16.29 -1.90
CA SER A 178 1.64 -16.58 -0.59
C SER A 178 1.74 -18.04 -0.20
N ASN A 179 1.49 -18.36 1.08
CA ASN A 179 1.40 -19.76 1.53
C ASN A 179 0.05 -20.42 1.16
N LYS A 180 -0.98 -19.62 0.85
CA LYS A 180 -2.32 -20.08 0.49
C LYS A 180 -2.44 -20.47 -0.99
N SER A 181 -1.48 -20.07 -1.80
CA SER A 181 -1.49 -20.29 -3.24
C SER A 181 -0.07 -20.41 -3.76
N LEU A 182 0.16 -21.39 -4.63
CA LEU A 182 1.43 -21.54 -5.34
C LEU A 182 1.61 -20.51 -6.48
N ARG A 183 0.69 -19.55 -6.61
CA ARG A 183 0.80 -18.48 -7.59
C ARG A 183 1.84 -17.47 -7.16
N TRP A 184 2.58 -17.00 -8.15
CA TRP A 184 3.57 -15.95 -8.02
C TRP A 184 3.40 -14.94 -9.16
N GLY A 185 3.62 -13.65 -8.90
CA GLY A 185 3.46 -12.64 -9.93
C GLY A 185 4.07 -11.28 -9.63
N CYS A 186 4.68 -10.66 -10.63
CA CYS A 186 5.10 -9.26 -10.60
C CYS A 186 4.10 -8.42 -11.40
N THR A 187 3.36 -7.56 -10.70
CA THR A 187 2.34 -6.68 -11.30
C THR A 187 2.92 -5.66 -12.29
N TYR A 188 4.20 -5.30 -12.14
CA TYR A 188 4.83 -4.31 -13.00
C TYR A 188 5.17 -4.85 -14.40
N CYS A 189 5.80 -6.03 -14.47
CA CYS A 189 6.27 -6.60 -15.75
C CYS A 189 5.44 -7.77 -16.27
N GLY A 190 4.37 -8.14 -15.55
CA GLY A 190 3.50 -9.26 -15.90
C GLY A 190 4.19 -10.63 -15.81
N PHE A 191 5.32 -10.74 -15.11
CA PHE A 191 5.99 -12.02 -14.89
C PHE A 191 5.24 -12.81 -13.81
N HIS A 192 4.51 -13.86 -14.19
CA HIS A 192 3.68 -14.64 -13.29
C HIS A 192 3.61 -16.11 -13.69
N GLY A 193 3.10 -16.95 -12.79
CA GLY A 193 2.87 -18.38 -13.00
C GLY A 193 2.38 -19.05 -11.73
N GLU A 194 2.31 -20.38 -11.75
CA GLU A 194 1.86 -21.20 -10.64
C GLU A 194 2.80 -22.39 -10.40
N GLY A 195 3.23 -22.58 -9.16
CA GLY A 195 4.08 -23.68 -8.76
C GLY A 195 5.56 -23.51 -9.10
N GLU A 196 6.35 -24.46 -8.61
CA GLU A 196 7.81 -24.45 -8.71
C GLU A 196 8.31 -24.79 -10.12
N GLU A 197 7.65 -25.74 -10.80
CA GLU A 197 8.06 -26.20 -12.13
C GLU A 197 7.95 -25.08 -13.17
N GLU A 198 6.80 -24.40 -13.21
CA GLU A 198 6.58 -23.26 -14.12
C GLU A 198 7.59 -22.14 -13.83
N PHE A 199 7.92 -21.90 -12.57
CA PHE A 199 8.94 -20.94 -12.20
C PHE A 199 10.33 -21.32 -12.74
N ARG A 200 10.74 -22.58 -12.57
CA ARG A 200 12.04 -23.07 -13.07
C ARG A 200 12.13 -22.95 -14.59
N ASP A 201 11.06 -23.25 -15.31
CA ASP A 201 11.02 -23.11 -16.77
C ASP A 201 11.06 -21.65 -17.21
N ALA A 202 10.31 -20.77 -16.54
CA ALA A 202 10.36 -19.34 -16.80
C ALA A 202 11.77 -18.76 -16.57
N MET A 203 12.49 -19.24 -15.56
CA MET A 203 13.88 -18.84 -15.30
C MET A 203 14.87 -19.32 -16.36
N LYS A 204 14.65 -20.49 -17.00
CA LYS A 204 15.48 -20.95 -18.14
C LYS A 204 15.33 -19.98 -19.32
N ILE A 205 14.09 -19.60 -19.65
CA ILE A 205 13.80 -18.66 -20.74
C ILE A 205 14.49 -17.31 -20.51
N ILE A 206 14.48 -16.78 -19.28
CA ILE A 206 15.16 -15.52 -18.93
C ILE A 206 16.68 -15.61 -19.15
N LYS A 207 17.31 -16.74 -18.76
CA LYS A 207 18.75 -16.96 -18.94
C LYS A 207 19.14 -17.08 -20.42
N GLU A 208 18.33 -17.78 -21.21
CA GLU A 208 18.55 -17.93 -22.66
C GLU A 208 18.35 -16.61 -23.42
N GLY A 209 17.36 -15.81 -23.05
CA GLY A 209 17.12 -14.48 -23.62
C GLY A 209 18.25 -13.50 -23.31
N SER A 210 18.80 -13.55 -22.10
CA SER A 210 19.93 -12.70 -21.67
C SER A 210 21.24 -13.04 -22.41
N SER A 211 21.44 -14.32 -22.78
CA SER A 211 22.62 -14.78 -23.53
C SER A 211 22.60 -14.36 -25.01
N LYS A 212 21.44 -14.02 -25.58
CA LYS A 212 21.30 -13.59 -26.99
C LYS A 212 21.47 -12.08 -27.18
N ASN A 213 21.22 -11.28 -26.14
CA ASN A 213 21.33 -9.81 -26.20
C ASN A 213 22.70 -9.27 -25.74
N GLY A 214 23.63 -10.16 -25.39
CA GLY A 214 25.01 -9.84 -24.99
C GLY A 214 26.07 -10.12 -26.06
N LYS A 215 25.68 -10.25 -27.33
CA LYS A 215 26.59 -10.35 -28.48
C LYS A 215 26.42 -9.15 -29.41
#